data_AF-A0A8X6H6F9-F1
#
_entry.id   AF-A0A8X6H6F9-F1
#
_cell.length_a   1.000
_cell.length_b   1.000
_cell.length_c   1.000
_cell.angle_alpha   90.00
_cell.angle_beta   90.00
_cell.angle_gamma   90.00
#
_symmetry.space_group_name_H-M   'P 1'
#
loop_
_entity.id
_entity.type
_entity.pdbx_description
1 polymer ?
#
loop_
_entity_poly.entity_id
_entity_poly.type
_entity_poly.pdbx_seq_one_letter_code
_entity_poly.pdbx_strand_id
1 'polypeptide(L)'
;MNSGEKRFIDDLEEDDFPHMSNSKTLAKGTSKKQRKFNLNLAESEIDKKHQSYSINLGRGLIMELKEFRNAHYIGFVKYGDGQEIRNRFNIPIDQLSVLKKAIEAMEVHIDSH
;
A
#
# COMPACT_ATOMS: atom_id res chain seq x y z
N MET A 1 -21.91 -13.07 45.76
CA MET A 1 -22.31 -13.78 44.53
C MET A 1 -22.34 -12.75 43.39
N ASN A 2 -21.72 -13.07 42.25
CA ASN A 2 -21.78 -12.38 40.94
C ASN A 2 -23.25 -12.07 40.53
N SER A 3 -23.63 -11.19 39.59
CA SER A 3 -23.03 -10.48 38.44
C SER A 3 -24.13 -9.64 37.76
N GLY A 4 -23.77 -8.67 36.89
CA GLY A 4 -24.67 -8.11 35.84
C GLY A 4 -24.51 -6.59 35.65
N GLU A 5 -23.69 -6.10 34.73
CA GLU A 5 -23.91 -5.86 33.28
C GLU A 5 -24.38 -4.43 32.91
N LYS A 6 -23.54 -3.79 32.07
CA LYS A 6 -23.80 -2.88 30.93
C LYS A 6 -24.30 -1.44 31.17
N ARG A 7 -23.45 -0.47 30.77
CA ARG A 7 -23.84 0.90 30.38
C ARG A 7 -23.58 1.06 28.87
N PHE A 8 -24.63 1.36 28.11
CA PHE A 8 -24.63 1.78 26.69
C PHE A 8 -24.84 3.30 26.68
N ILE A 9 -23.84 4.09 26.28
CA ILE A 9 -23.60 4.79 24.99
C ILE A 9 -24.60 5.93 24.70
N ASP A 10 -24.02 7.13 24.63
CA ASP A 10 -24.59 8.44 24.33
C ASP A 10 -25.05 8.56 22.87
N ASP A 11 -26.32 8.90 22.67
CA ASP A 11 -26.90 9.45 21.43
C ASP A 11 -27.44 10.85 21.74
N LEU A 12 -26.63 11.89 21.46
CA LEU A 12 -27.12 13.27 21.42
C LEU A 12 -27.06 13.77 19.97
N GLU A 13 -28.21 13.62 19.30
CA GLU A 13 -28.55 14.24 18.02
C GLU A 13 -28.83 15.75 18.19
N GLU A 14 -28.22 16.51 17.28
CA GLU A 14 -28.72 17.63 16.47
C GLU A 14 -29.49 18.83 17.07
N ASP A 15 -28.91 20.00 16.75
CA ASP A 15 -29.53 21.26 16.32
C ASP A 15 -30.51 22.01 17.24
N ASP A 16 -30.03 23.10 17.85
CA ASP A 16 -30.85 24.31 18.07
C ASP A 16 -29.98 25.58 18.31
N PHE A 17 -29.88 26.41 17.26
CA PHE A 17 -29.71 27.89 17.19
C PHE A 17 -28.61 28.65 17.99
N PRO A 18 -27.78 29.48 17.30
CA PRO A 18 -27.24 30.71 17.89
C PRO A 18 -27.93 31.99 17.36
N HIS A 19 -28.34 32.82 18.31
CA HIS A 19 -29.00 34.13 18.17
C HIS A 19 -28.32 35.11 17.19
N MET A 20 -29.14 35.74 16.32
CA MET A 20 -28.79 36.97 15.61
C MET A 20 -28.73 38.18 16.56
N SER A 21 -27.65 38.97 16.46
CA SER A 21 -27.68 40.40 16.82
C SER A 21 -26.95 41.21 15.75
N ASN A 22 -27.69 42.14 15.13
CA ASN A 22 -27.25 43.02 14.06
C ASN A 22 -26.22 44.05 14.55
N SER A 23 -25.09 44.15 13.85
CA SER A 23 -24.31 45.39 13.77
C SER A 23 -23.69 45.54 12.39
N LYS A 24 -24.17 46.54 11.64
CA LYS A 24 -23.64 46.97 10.34
C LYS A 24 -22.25 47.56 10.51
N THR A 25 -21.26 46.98 9.85
CA THR A 25 -20.07 47.70 9.33
C THR A 25 -19.54 46.97 8.11
N LEU A 26 -19.57 47.66 6.97
CA LEU A 26 -18.94 47.25 5.72
C LEU A 26 -17.42 47.17 5.90
N ALA A 27 -16.83 46.01 5.59
CA ALA A 27 -15.46 45.92 5.09
C ALA A 27 -15.35 44.73 4.12
N LYS A 28 -14.97 45.05 2.88
CA LYS A 28 -14.72 44.12 1.77
C LYS A 28 -13.62 43.13 2.16
N GLY A 29 -13.83 41.84 1.89
CA GLY A 29 -12.79 40.82 2.05
C GLY A 29 -13.34 39.40 1.93
N THR A 30 -13.82 39.03 0.74
CA THR A 30 -14.42 37.73 0.46
C THR A 30 -13.41 36.58 0.50
N SER A 31 -13.82 35.51 1.19
CA SER A 31 -13.40 34.10 1.08
C SER A 31 -11.98 33.71 1.53
N LYS A 32 -11.92 33.10 2.72
CA LYS A 32 -10.87 32.14 3.10
C LYS A 32 -10.96 30.92 2.17
N LYS A 33 -10.11 30.85 1.14
CA LYS A 33 -9.90 29.61 0.37
C LYS A 33 -8.70 28.87 0.94
N GLN A 34 -8.97 27.82 1.72
CA GLN A 34 -7.97 26.82 2.06
C GLN A 34 -7.68 25.91 0.85
N ARG A 35 -6.37 25.72 0.62
CA ARG A 35 -5.63 24.68 -0.14
C ARG A 35 -5.96 24.46 -1.62
N LYS A 36 -4.95 24.67 -2.47
CA LYS A 36 -4.57 23.73 -3.53
C LYS A 36 -3.05 23.70 -3.64
N PHE A 37 -2.42 22.66 -3.09
CA PHE A 37 -1.08 22.28 -3.52
C PHE A 37 -1.25 21.59 -4.87
N ASN A 38 -0.92 22.27 -5.96
CA ASN A 38 -0.88 21.67 -7.30
C ASN A 38 0.56 21.22 -7.56
N LEU A 39 0.83 19.94 -7.32
CA LEU A 39 2.04 19.30 -7.82
C LEU A 39 1.77 18.89 -9.26
N ASN A 40 2.24 19.69 -10.21
CA ASN A 40 2.33 19.27 -11.60
C ASN A 40 3.57 18.39 -11.75
N LEU A 41 3.44 17.09 -11.50
CA LEU A 41 4.41 16.11 -11.96
C LEU A 41 4.07 15.76 -13.41
N ALA A 42 4.31 16.72 -14.30
CA ALA A 42 4.21 16.52 -15.73
C ALA A 42 5.62 16.42 -16.30
N GLU A 43 6.30 15.32 -16.00
CA GLU A 43 7.07 14.64 -17.02
C GLU A 43 6.53 13.22 -17.06
N SER A 44 5.57 13.06 -17.98
CA SER A 44 5.26 11.78 -18.58
C SER A 44 6.53 11.25 -19.24
N GLU A 45 7.41 10.66 -18.42
CA GLU A 45 8.25 9.60 -18.91
C GLU A 45 7.28 8.55 -19.42
N ILE A 46 7.15 8.51 -20.74
CA ILE A 46 6.58 7.37 -21.44
C ILE A 46 7.31 6.18 -20.84
N ASP A 47 6.62 5.48 -19.93
CA ASP A 47 7.07 4.25 -19.29
C ASP A 47 7.62 3.40 -20.41
N LYS A 48 8.94 3.41 -20.59
CA LYS A 48 9.65 2.35 -21.28
C LYS A 48 9.37 1.17 -20.39
N LYS A 49 8.24 0.52 -20.67
CA LYS A 49 7.73 -0.68 -20.02
C LYS A 49 8.82 -1.70 -20.22
N HIS A 50 9.82 -1.65 -19.33
CA HIS A 50 10.83 -2.68 -19.19
C HIS A 50 9.99 -3.94 -19.12
N GLN A 51 10.09 -4.78 -20.14
CA GLN A 51 9.48 -6.09 -20.09
C GLN A 51 10.13 -6.74 -18.87
N SER A 52 9.38 -6.75 -17.78
CA SER A 52 9.80 -7.30 -16.50
C SER A 52 10.15 -8.75 -16.78
N TYR A 53 11.43 -9.09 -16.61
CA TYR A 53 11.90 -10.44 -16.81
C TYR A 53 11.23 -11.34 -15.77
N SER A 54 10.45 -12.33 -16.21
CA SER A 54 9.69 -13.20 -15.32
C SER A 54 9.82 -14.65 -15.72
N ILE A 55 9.96 -15.52 -14.72
CA ILE A 55 10.02 -16.98 -14.86
C ILE A 55 8.82 -17.57 -14.09
N ASN A 56 8.04 -18.42 -14.77
CA ASN A 56 6.95 -19.15 -14.12
C ASN A 56 7.52 -20.41 -13.45
N LEU A 57 7.34 -20.52 -12.13
CA LEU A 57 7.81 -21.65 -11.32
C LEU A 57 6.73 -22.74 -11.15
N GLY A 58 5.58 -22.59 -11.82
CA GLY A 58 4.46 -23.51 -11.75
C GLY A 58 3.48 -23.19 -10.61
N ARG A 59 2.29 -23.82 -10.67
CA ARG A 59 1.22 -23.64 -9.67
C ARG A 59 0.87 -22.18 -9.39
N GLY A 60 0.96 -21.30 -10.39
CA GLY A 60 0.69 -19.86 -10.26
C GLY A 60 1.72 -19.07 -9.45
N LEU A 61 2.91 -19.62 -9.18
CA LEU A 61 4.04 -18.90 -8.60
C LEU A 61 4.93 -18.37 -9.72
N ILE A 62 5.25 -17.08 -9.68
CA ILE A 62 6.10 -16.38 -10.65
C ILE A 62 7.26 -15.74 -9.90
N MET A 63 8.46 -15.89 -10.44
CA MET A 63 9.64 -15.12 -10.04
C MET A 63 9.85 -14.01 -11.06
N GLU A 64 9.97 -12.76 -10.63
CA GLU A 64 10.11 -11.59 -11.50
C GLU A 64 11.28 -10.71 -11.06
N LEU A 65 11.97 -10.11 -12.02
CA LEU A 65 12.88 -9.00 -11.78
C LEU A 65 12.09 -7.69 -11.87
N LYS A 66 12.08 -6.94 -10.78
CA LYS A 66 11.33 -5.70 -10.64
C LYS A 66 12.24 -4.54 -10.30
N GLU A 67 12.03 -3.40 -10.93
CA GLU A 67 12.63 -2.13 -10.55
C GLU A 67 11.62 -1.28 -9.76
N PHE A 68 12.08 -0.70 -8.64
CA PHE A 68 11.30 0.25 -7.86
C PHE A 68 12.21 1.28 -7.23
N ARG A 69 11.98 2.57 -7.53
CA ARG A 69 12.78 3.70 -7.02
C ARG A 69 14.28 3.50 -7.25
N ASN A 70 14.66 3.13 -8.47
CA ASN A 70 16.05 2.86 -8.91
C ASN A 70 16.74 1.71 -8.15
N ALA A 71 15.99 0.87 -7.45
CA ALA A 71 16.48 -0.36 -6.83
C ALA A 71 15.85 -1.57 -7.51
N HIS A 72 16.66 -2.62 -7.68
CA HIS A 72 16.22 -3.88 -8.29
C HIS A 72 15.89 -4.91 -7.21
N TYR A 73 14.84 -5.68 -7.46
CA TYR A 73 14.33 -6.70 -6.57
C TYR A 73 14.01 -7.98 -7.33
N ILE A 74 14.23 -9.11 -6.68
CA ILE A 74 13.68 -10.41 -7.07
C ILE A 74 12.34 -10.56 -6.35
N GLY A 75 11.26 -10.51 -7.13
CA GLY A 75 9.91 -10.70 -6.64
C GLY A 75 9.47 -12.16 -6.79
N PHE A 76 8.85 -12.71 -5.76
CA PHE A 76 8.07 -13.95 -5.81
C PHE A 76 6.59 -13.59 -5.65
N VAL A 77 5.80 -13.87 -6.67
CA VAL A 77 4.37 -13.52 -6.72
C VAL A 77 3.56 -14.79 -6.91
N LYS A 78 2.64 -15.06 -5.98
CA LYS A 78 1.68 -16.16 -6.08
C LYS A 78 0.32 -15.60 -6.50
N TYR A 79 -0.16 -16.04 -7.64
CA TYR A 79 -1.50 -15.76 -8.13
C TYR A 79 -2.51 -16.78 -7.59
N GLY A 80 -3.72 -16.32 -7.30
CA GLY A 80 -4.92 -17.12 -7.06
C GLY A 80 -5.62 -17.50 -8.37
N ASP A 81 -6.70 -18.28 -8.25
CA ASP A 81 -7.41 -18.85 -9.41
C ASP A 81 -8.08 -17.78 -10.30
N GLY A 82 -8.28 -16.57 -9.78
CA GLY A 82 -8.78 -15.39 -10.51
C GLY A 82 -7.71 -14.40 -10.96
N GLN A 83 -6.42 -14.80 -11.01
CA GLN A 83 -5.26 -13.91 -11.27
C GLN A 83 -5.10 -12.76 -10.26
N GLU A 84 -5.76 -12.83 -9.12
CA GLU A 84 -5.47 -11.97 -7.98
C GLU A 84 -4.11 -12.32 -7.36
N ILE A 85 -3.35 -11.33 -6.93
CA ILE A 85 -2.11 -11.57 -6.19
C ILE A 85 -2.48 -11.96 -4.76
N ARG A 86 -2.22 -13.22 -4.39
CA ARG A 86 -2.44 -13.71 -3.03
C ARG A 86 -1.26 -13.42 -2.13
N ASN A 87 -0.05 -13.70 -2.61
CA ASN A 87 1.19 -13.45 -1.87
C ASN A 87 2.20 -12.74 -2.77
N ARG A 88 2.97 -11.84 -2.17
CA ARG A 88 4.11 -11.18 -2.79
C ARG A 88 5.23 -11.06 -1.77
N PHE A 89 6.41 -11.51 -2.17
CA PHE A 89 7.64 -11.36 -1.40
C PHE A 89 8.72 -10.77 -2.30
N ASN A 90 9.47 -9.77 -1.83
CA ASN A 90 10.51 -9.13 -2.64
C ASN A 90 11.84 -9.19 -1.88
N ILE A 91 12.89 -9.58 -2.59
CA ILE A 91 14.25 -9.66 -2.07
C ILE A 91 15.09 -8.63 -2.83
N PRO A 92 15.79 -7.73 -2.12
CA PRO A 92 16.78 -6.85 -2.74
C PRO A 92 17.81 -7.63 -3.57
N ILE A 93 18.18 -7.14 -4.75
CA ILE A 93 19.04 -7.88 -5.70
C ILE A 93 20.45 -8.17 -5.13
N ASP A 94 20.94 -7.33 -4.21
CA ASP A 94 22.21 -7.50 -3.52
C ASP A 94 22.24 -8.76 -2.64
N GLN A 95 21.07 -9.25 -2.21
CA GLN A 95 20.93 -10.50 -1.46
C GLN A 95 20.83 -11.75 -2.35
N LEU A 96 20.88 -11.63 -3.68
CA LEU A 96 20.76 -12.77 -4.61
C LEU A 96 21.79 -13.88 -4.32
N SER A 97 23.03 -13.50 -4.02
CA SER A 97 24.10 -14.46 -3.71
C SER A 97 23.83 -15.25 -2.43
N VAL A 98 23.23 -14.60 -1.42
CA VAL A 98 22.84 -15.22 -0.15
C VAL A 98 21.66 -16.15 -0.35
N LEU A 99 20.64 -15.70 -1.11
CA LEU A 99 19.48 -16.52 -1.46
C LEU A 99 19.90 -17.81 -2.16
N LYS A 100 20.82 -17.74 -3.12
CA LYS A 100 21.32 -18.92 -3.84
C LYS A 100 21.93 -19.95 -2.89
N LYS A 101 22.83 -19.50 -2.00
CA LYS A 101 23.45 -20.37 -0.99
C LYS A 101 22.43 -20.98 -0.02
N ALA A 102 21.39 -20.21 0.35
CA ALA A 102 20.33 -20.69 1.21
C ALA A 102 19.49 -21.79 0.53
N ILE A 103 19.19 -21.64 -0.77
CA ILE A 103 18.49 -22.66 -1.56
C ILE A 103 19.35 -23.93 -1.65
N GLU A 104 20.63 -23.81 -2.00
CA GLU A 104 21.56 -24.95 -2.07
C GLU A 104 21.65 -25.70 -0.72
N ALA A 105 21.72 -24.97 0.40
CA ALA A 105 21.71 -25.59 1.73
C ALA A 105 20.39 -26.30 2.08
N MET A 106 19.26 -25.75 1.63
CA MET A 106 17.94 -26.36 1.82
C MET A 106 17.79 -27.65 0.98
N GLU A 107 18.29 -27.66 -0.25
CA GLU A 107 18.30 -28.86 -1.11
C GLU A 107 19.07 -30.01 -0.44
N VAL A 108 20.27 -29.75 0.08
CA VAL A 108 21.06 -30.75 0.83
C VAL A 108 20.28 -31.31 2.03
N HIS A 109 19.54 -30.45 2.74
CA HIS A 109 18.75 -30.89 3.89
C HIS A 109 17.57 -31.77 3.48
N ILE A 110 16.88 -31.41 2.39
CA ILE A 110 15.77 -32.19 1.84
C ILE A 110 16.26 -33.58 1.39
N ASP A 111 17.38 -33.64 0.67
CA ASP A 111 17.93 -34.92 0.18
C ASP A 111 18.44 -35.84 1.29
N SER A 112 18.68 -35.28 2.48
CA SER A 112 19.10 -36.04 3.67
C SER A 112 17.93 -36.70 4.44
N HIS A 113 16.68 -36.45 4.05
CA HIS A 113 15.46 -36.97 4.69
C HIS A 113 14.59 -37.78 3.70
#